data_AF-T2T1A6-F1
#
_entry.id   AF-T2T1A6-F1
#
_cell.length_a   1.000
_cell.length_b   1.000
_cell.length_c   1.000
_cell.angle_alpha   90.00
_cell.angle_beta   90.00
_cell.angle_gamma   90.00
#
_symmetry.space_group_name_H-M   'P 1'
#
loop_
_entity.id
_entity.type
_entity.pdbx_description
1 polymer ?
#
loop_
_entity_poly.entity_id
_entity_poly.type
_entity_poly.pdbx_seq_one_letter_code
_entity_poly.pdbx_strand_id
1 'polypeptide(L)'
;AWANFFTQPPYNFSSSLEVGMACATFGLVSGGIIGGPVAKYLISKYKLEPKDTKEKDTLEGVVSKGFETPKEQRLITASSFVETLALIAIALLVGTFLSHLMPKSFTLPTFVWCLFVGVILRNTLSFFKIHSVFDREVSVIGNVSLSLFLAYALMSVNLLELLKLAVPLAVILSVQVALMILYVVLVTFRVCGKDYDAAVLCA
;
A
#
# COMPACT_ATOMS: atom_id res chain seq x y z
N ALA A 1 -2.98 -11.82 -6.99
CA ALA A 1 -2.71 -11.81 -8.44
C ALA A 1 -1.81 -12.97 -8.87
N TRP A 2 -0.60 -13.08 -8.32
CA TRP A 2 0.35 -14.14 -8.71
C TRP A 2 0.06 -15.54 -8.14
N ALA A 3 -0.80 -15.66 -7.14
CA ALA A 3 -1.17 -16.97 -6.57
C ALA A 3 -1.62 -17.97 -7.65
N ASN A 4 -2.53 -17.57 -8.54
CA ASN A 4 -3.02 -18.42 -9.64
C ASN A 4 -1.94 -18.84 -10.64
N PHE A 5 -0.83 -18.11 -10.72
CA PHE A 5 0.32 -18.50 -11.53
C PHE A 5 1.13 -19.62 -10.86
N PHE A 6 1.28 -19.55 -9.53
CA PHE A 6 1.99 -20.57 -8.75
C PHE A 6 1.18 -21.86 -8.51
N THR A 7 -0.15 -21.82 -8.68
CA THR A 7 -0.96 -23.05 -8.68
C THR A 7 -0.81 -23.84 -9.99
N GLN A 8 -0.36 -23.23 -11.08
CA GLN A 8 -0.19 -23.88 -12.38
C GLN A 8 1.17 -24.60 -12.50
N PRO A 9 1.31 -25.56 -13.44
CA PRO A 9 2.59 -26.20 -13.74
C PRO A 9 3.65 -25.17 -14.18
N PRO A 10 4.92 -25.29 -13.75
CA PRO A 10 5.54 -26.42 -13.05
C PRO A 10 5.48 -26.34 -11.50
N TYR A 11 4.92 -25.27 -10.93
CA TYR A 11 5.04 -24.97 -9.50
C TYR A 11 4.05 -25.77 -8.63
N ASN A 12 2.84 -26.04 -9.12
CA ASN A 12 1.80 -26.86 -8.46
C ASN A 12 1.59 -26.52 -6.96
N PHE A 13 1.70 -25.24 -6.61
CA PHE A 13 1.63 -24.79 -5.22
C PHE A 13 0.19 -24.37 -4.88
N SER A 14 -0.60 -25.33 -4.41
CA SER A 14 -2.04 -25.16 -4.10
C SER A 14 -2.31 -24.05 -3.08
N SER A 15 -1.50 -23.95 -2.03
CA SER A 15 -1.67 -22.98 -0.93
C SER A 15 -1.05 -21.60 -1.21
N SER A 16 -0.71 -21.29 -2.47
CA SER A 16 -0.05 -20.03 -2.87
C SER A 16 -0.84 -18.77 -2.52
N LEU A 17 -2.18 -18.83 -2.60
CA LEU A 17 -3.06 -17.71 -2.28
C LEU A 17 -3.01 -17.42 -0.77
N GLU A 18 -3.14 -18.46 0.04
CA GLU A 18 -3.14 -18.38 1.52
C GLU A 18 -1.82 -17.84 2.06
N VAL A 19 -0.70 -18.39 1.56
CA VAL A 19 0.64 -17.90 1.91
C VAL A 19 0.82 -16.46 1.47
N GLY A 20 0.38 -16.10 0.26
CA GLY A 20 0.46 -14.72 -0.23
C GLY A 20 -0.32 -13.73 0.65
N MET A 21 -1.51 -14.10 1.11
CA MET A 21 -2.31 -13.26 2.02
C MET A 21 -1.67 -13.15 3.41
N ALA A 22 -1.16 -14.25 3.96
CA ALA A 22 -0.46 -14.25 5.25
C ALA A 22 0.83 -13.39 5.21
N CYS A 23 1.60 -13.47 4.12
CA CYS A 23 2.77 -12.62 3.91
C CYS A 23 2.41 -11.14 3.83
N ALA A 24 1.32 -10.80 3.13
CA ALA A 24 0.89 -9.41 2.97
C ALA A 24 0.50 -8.76 4.31
N THR A 25 -0.25 -9.48 5.16
CA THR A 25 -0.64 -8.97 6.48
C THR A 25 0.54 -8.92 7.44
N PHE A 26 1.41 -9.94 7.44
CA PHE A 26 2.64 -9.93 8.23
C PHE A 26 3.55 -8.77 7.84
N GLY A 27 3.72 -8.50 6.55
CA GLY A 27 4.54 -7.39 6.04
C GLY A 27 4.05 -6.03 6.53
N LEU A 28 2.74 -5.79 6.50
CA LEU A 28 2.13 -4.55 7.00
C LEU A 28 2.34 -4.38 8.50
N VAL A 29 2.10 -5.43 9.30
CA VAL A 29 2.26 -5.39 10.76
C VAL A 29 3.72 -5.23 11.16
N SER A 30 4.62 -6.02 10.57
CA SER A 30 6.07 -5.95 10.85
C SER A 30 6.66 -4.61 10.42
N GLY A 31 6.27 -4.07 9.26
CA GLY A 31 6.66 -2.74 8.81
C GLY A 31 6.28 -1.65 9.80
N GLY A 32 5.03 -1.64 10.27
CA GLY A 32 4.57 -0.65 11.26
C GLY A 32 5.30 -0.74 12.62
N ILE A 33 5.67 -1.94 13.06
CA ILE A 33 6.41 -2.13 14.33
C ILE A 33 7.89 -1.72 14.19
N ILE A 34 8.51 -1.97 13.03
CA ILE A 34 9.95 -1.82 12.81
C ILE A 34 10.33 -0.43 12.32
N GLY A 35 9.45 0.23 11.56
CA GLY A 35 9.68 1.55 10.98
C GLY A 35 10.09 2.59 12.01
N GLY A 36 9.32 2.71 13.09
CA GLY A 36 9.60 3.66 14.18
C GLY A 36 10.99 3.47 14.82
N PRO A 37 11.33 2.27 15.33
CA PRO A 37 12.66 1.98 15.85
C PRO A 37 13.80 2.24 14.85
N VAL A 38 13.64 1.88 13.57
CA VAL A 38 14.66 2.09 12.53
C VAL A 38 14.87 3.59 12.28
N ALA A 39 13.79 4.36 12.16
CA ALA A 39 13.86 5.82 12.02
C ALA A 39 14.57 6.46 13.20
N LYS A 40 14.18 6.09 14.43
CA LYS A 40 14.82 6.58 15.67
C LYS A 40 16.30 6.25 15.72
N TYR A 41 16.69 5.04 15.31
CA TYR A 41 18.10 4.64 15.23
C TYR A 41 18.89 5.51 14.25
N LEU A 42 18.36 5.75 13.05
CA LEU A 42 19.01 6.57 12.03
C LEU A 42 19.14 8.03 12.48
N ILE A 43 18.07 8.63 13.02
CA ILE A 43 18.06 10.01 13.53
C ILE A 43 19.08 10.18 14.66
N SER A 44 19.09 9.26 15.64
CA SER A 44 20.00 9.34 16.77
C SER A 44 21.46 9.11 16.37
N LYS A 45 21.73 8.14 15.49
CA LYS A 45 23.09 7.80 15.05
C LYS A 45 23.73 8.90 14.22
N TYR A 46 22.97 9.53 13.32
CA TYR A 46 23.47 10.59 12.45
C TYR A 46 23.22 12.00 13.00
N LYS A 47 22.62 12.11 14.20
CA LYS A 47 22.25 13.39 14.83
C LYS A 47 21.49 14.31 13.88
N LEU A 48 20.50 13.73 13.19
CA LEU A 48 19.72 14.44 12.18
C LEU A 48 18.76 15.40 12.87
N GLU A 49 18.90 16.68 12.56
CA GLU A 49 17.96 17.69 13.00
C GLU A 49 16.90 17.90 11.91
N PRO A 50 15.63 18.15 12.29
CA PRO A 50 14.65 18.59 11.33
C PRO A 50 15.13 19.91 10.70
N LYS A 51 15.17 19.96 9.36
CA LYS A 51 15.62 21.16 8.61
C LYS A 51 14.79 22.42 8.94
N ASP A 52 13.63 22.27 9.57
CA ASP A 52 12.68 23.35 9.89
C ASP A 52 12.75 23.86 11.34
N THR A 53 13.96 24.10 11.88
CA THR A 53 14.09 24.77 13.20
C THR A 53 13.79 26.29 13.13
N LYS A 54 13.43 26.86 11.96
CA LYS A 54 12.86 28.22 11.85
C LYS A 54 11.32 28.30 11.80
N GLU A 55 10.61 27.16 11.82
CA GLU A 55 9.14 27.12 11.99
C GLU A 55 8.74 26.43 13.31
N LYS A 56 9.49 26.70 14.38
CA LYS A 56 9.24 26.12 15.71
C LYS A 56 8.01 26.68 16.45
N ASP A 57 7.07 27.30 15.74
CA ASP A 57 5.78 27.75 16.30
C ASP A 57 4.56 27.11 15.62
N THR A 58 4.76 26.08 14.78
CA THR A 58 3.65 25.35 14.12
C THR A 58 3.75 23.82 14.24
N LEU A 59 4.73 23.30 15.00
CA LEU A 59 5.04 21.87 15.12
C LEU A 59 4.19 21.09 16.15
N GLU A 60 3.11 21.66 16.67
CA GLU A 60 1.97 20.86 17.19
C GLU A 60 1.11 20.28 16.04
N GLY A 61 1.37 20.64 14.78
CA GLY A 61 0.52 20.27 13.63
C GLY A 61 0.96 19.07 12.76
N VAL A 62 2.12 18.44 12.98
CA VAL A 62 2.66 17.47 11.99
C VAL A 62 2.31 16.00 12.31
N VAL A 63 1.85 15.69 13.52
CA VAL A 63 1.05 14.46 13.78
C VAL A 63 -0.39 14.62 13.27
N SER A 64 -0.77 15.83 12.81
CA SER A 64 -2.12 16.20 12.40
C SER A 64 -2.19 16.77 10.97
N LYS A 65 -1.34 16.32 10.04
CA LYS A 65 -1.58 16.48 8.59
C LYS A 65 -2.16 15.22 7.92
N GLY A 66 -2.46 14.19 8.72
CA GLY A 66 -3.42 13.12 8.37
C GLY A 66 -4.86 13.44 8.76
N PHE A 67 -5.11 14.59 9.39
CA PHE A 67 -6.45 15.13 9.58
C PHE A 67 -6.58 16.36 8.68
N GLU A 68 -7.43 16.23 7.67
CA GLU A 68 -7.94 17.34 6.88
C GLU A 68 -8.23 18.54 7.80
N THR A 69 -7.76 19.71 7.39
CA THR A 69 -8.20 20.98 7.94
C THR A 69 -9.74 20.97 8.06
N PRO A 70 -10.34 21.27 9.22
CA PRO A 70 -11.78 21.41 9.36
C PRO A 70 -12.25 22.68 8.64
N LYS A 71 -12.35 22.62 7.31
CA LYS A 71 -13.12 23.57 6.50
C LYS A 71 -14.08 22.79 5.64
N GLU A 72 -15.32 22.80 6.13
CA GLU A 72 -16.49 22.07 5.67
C GLU A 72 -16.41 20.54 5.85
N GLN A 73 -16.96 20.07 6.98
CA GLN A 73 -17.53 18.74 7.06
C GLN A 73 -18.66 18.63 6.04
N ARG A 74 -18.35 18.42 4.75
CA ARG A 74 -19.35 18.02 3.78
C ARG A 74 -19.70 16.57 4.06
N LEU A 75 -20.95 16.37 4.44
CA LEU A 75 -21.53 15.06 4.70
C LEU A 75 -21.29 14.15 3.49
N ILE A 76 -20.97 12.88 3.74
CA ILE A 76 -20.96 11.84 2.70
C ILE A 76 -22.36 11.85 2.07
N THR A 77 -22.47 12.47 0.92
CA THR A 77 -23.73 12.62 0.21
C THR A 77 -23.82 11.45 -0.74
N ALA A 78 -24.98 10.79 -0.81
CA ALA A 78 -25.17 9.63 -1.69
C ALA A 78 -24.72 9.89 -3.14
N SER A 79 -24.89 11.13 -3.63
CA SER A 79 -24.40 11.57 -4.94
C SER A 79 -22.89 11.44 -5.10
N SER A 80 -22.12 11.98 -4.15
CA SER A 80 -20.65 11.99 -4.23
C SER A 80 -20.08 10.57 -4.05
N PHE A 81 -20.70 9.76 -3.19
CA PHE A 81 -20.34 8.34 -3.05
C PHE A 81 -20.56 7.57 -4.37
N VAL A 82 -21.68 7.79 -5.06
CA VAL A 82 -21.97 7.19 -6.37
C VAL A 82 -20.98 7.68 -7.43
N GLU A 83 -20.61 8.95 -7.43
CA GLU A 83 -19.59 9.51 -8.33
C GLU A 83 -18.22 8.85 -8.11
N THR A 84 -17.78 8.71 -6.85
CA THR A 84 -16.53 8.01 -6.50
C THR A 84 -16.58 6.54 -6.95
N LEU A 85 -17.70 5.86 -6.74
CA LEU A 85 -17.89 4.48 -7.19
C LEU A 85 -17.87 4.36 -8.73
N ALA A 86 -18.47 5.33 -9.44
CA ALA A 86 -18.44 5.41 -10.89
C ALA A 86 -17.02 5.62 -11.42
N LEU A 87 -16.22 6.51 -10.79
CA LEU A 87 -14.82 6.71 -11.17
C LEU A 87 -13.97 5.45 -10.97
N ILE A 88 -14.17 4.72 -9.87
CA ILE A 88 -13.53 3.42 -9.65
C ILE A 88 -13.96 2.43 -10.73
N ALA A 89 -15.26 2.35 -11.05
CA ALA A 89 -15.78 1.46 -12.08
C ALA A 89 -15.22 1.78 -13.47
N ILE A 90 -15.10 3.06 -13.83
CA ILE A 90 -14.48 3.50 -15.09
C ILE A 90 -13.00 3.09 -15.12
N ALA A 91 -12.26 3.31 -14.03
CA ALA A 91 -10.85 2.90 -13.96
C ALA A 91 -10.66 1.39 -14.10
N LEU A 92 -11.54 0.59 -13.49
CA LEU A 92 -11.55 -0.87 -13.64
C LEU A 92 -11.92 -1.30 -15.05
N LEU A 93 -12.96 -0.70 -15.66
CA LEU A 93 -13.41 -1.03 -17.01
C LEU A 93 -12.33 -0.74 -18.03
N VAL A 94 -11.77 0.47 -18.02
CA VAL A 94 -10.72 0.87 -18.96
C VAL A 94 -9.42 0.10 -18.70
N GLY A 95 -9.05 -0.13 -17.43
CA GLY A 95 -7.87 -0.91 -17.06
C GLY A 95 -7.93 -2.37 -17.50
N THR A 96 -9.09 -3.02 -17.32
CA THR A 96 -9.32 -4.40 -17.76
C THR A 96 -9.35 -4.52 -19.28
N PHE A 97 -10.00 -3.58 -19.97
CA PHE A 97 -10.00 -3.50 -21.43
C PHE A 97 -8.58 -3.35 -21.98
N LEU A 98 -7.79 -2.44 -21.40
CA LEU A 98 -6.40 -2.23 -21.79
C LEU A 98 -5.53 -3.47 -21.52
N SER A 99 -5.76 -4.16 -20.40
CA SER A 99 -5.07 -5.41 -20.08
C SER A 99 -5.35 -6.53 -21.10
N HIS A 100 -6.50 -6.53 -21.76
CA HIS A 100 -6.82 -7.52 -22.81
C HIS A 100 -6.28 -7.13 -24.19
N LEU A 101 -6.13 -5.83 -24.46
CA LEU A 101 -5.58 -5.36 -25.73
C LEU A 101 -4.06 -5.55 -25.81
N MET A 102 -3.38 -5.65 -24.67
CA MET A 102 -1.92 -5.76 -24.60
C MET A 102 -1.42 -7.17 -25.00
N PRO A 103 -0.31 -7.25 -25.76
CA PRO A 103 0.21 -8.53 -26.23
C PRO A 103 0.70 -9.41 -25.08
N LYS A 104 0.57 -10.73 -25.24
CA LYS A 104 0.97 -11.74 -24.24
C LYS A 104 2.45 -11.70 -23.84
N SER A 105 3.29 -11.01 -24.63
CA SER A 105 4.70 -10.77 -24.30
C SER A 105 4.88 -9.83 -23.11
N PHE A 106 3.86 -9.05 -22.74
CA PHE A 106 3.88 -8.14 -21.60
C PHE A 106 3.03 -8.71 -20.46
N THR A 107 3.64 -9.56 -19.63
CA THR A 107 2.97 -10.31 -18.56
C THR A 107 2.73 -9.47 -17.31
N LEU A 108 1.95 -8.39 -17.43
CA LEU A 108 1.50 -7.63 -16.27
C LEU A 108 0.11 -8.07 -15.82
N PRO A 109 -0.10 -8.31 -14.52
CA PRO A 109 -1.42 -8.57 -13.98
C PRO A 109 -2.39 -7.42 -14.26
N THR A 110 -3.66 -7.75 -14.48
CA THR A 110 -4.74 -6.79 -14.80
C THR A 110 -4.87 -5.66 -13.77
N PHE A 111 -4.61 -5.93 -12.48
CA PHE A 111 -4.69 -4.90 -11.44
C PHE A 111 -3.69 -3.76 -11.66
N VAL A 112 -2.52 -4.01 -12.27
CA VAL A 112 -1.52 -2.97 -12.54
C VAL A 112 -2.03 -2.01 -13.61
N TRP A 113 -2.71 -2.54 -14.63
CA TRP A 113 -3.38 -1.72 -15.64
C TRP A 113 -4.51 -0.87 -15.05
N CYS A 114 -5.31 -1.44 -14.14
CA CYS A 114 -6.34 -0.68 -13.43
C CYS A 114 -5.74 0.43 -12.55
N LEU A 115 -4.65 0.16 -11.82
CA LEU A 115 -3.95 1.18 -11.04
C LEU A 115 -3.41 2.30 -11.92
N PHE A 116 -2.78 1.96 -13.04
CA PHE A 116 -2.23 2.92 -13.99
C PHE A 116 -3.30 3.86 -14.55
N VAL A 117 -4.43 3.28 -15.01
CA VAL A 117 -5.58 4.06 -15.47
C VAL A 117 -6.15 4.91 -14.34
N GLY A 118 -6.24 4.38 -13.11
CA GLY A 118 -6.68 5.15 -11.94
C GLY A 118 -5.79 6.35 -11.64
N VAL A 119 -4.46 6.22 -11.77
CA VAL A 119 -3.50 7.33 -11.62
C VAL A 119 -3.70 8.38 -12.72
N ILE A 120 -3.84 7.95 -13.98
CA ILE A 120 -4.12 8.87 -15.10
C ILE A 120 -5.43 9.60 -14.89
N LEU A 121 -6.49 8.88 -14.50
CA LEU A 121 -7.82 9.44 -14.26
C LEU A 121 -7.77 10.47 -13.13
N ARG A 122 -7.11 10.15 -12.01
CA ARG A 122 -6.94 11.06 -10.87
C ARG A 122 -6.16 12.31 -11.26
N ASN A 123 -5.05 12.15 -11.99
CA ASN A 123 -4.23 13.28 -12.42
C ASN A 123 -4.98 14.17 -13.42
N THR A 124 -5.74 13.57 -14.35
CA THR A 124 -6.55 14.29 -15.35
C THR A 124 -7.68 15.07 -14.66
N LEU A 125 -8.44 14.44 -13.76
CA LEU A 125 -9.50 15.13 -13.01
C LEU A 125 -8.95 16.29 -12.17
N SER A 126 -7.81 16.08 -11.51
CA SER A 126 -7.14 17.13 -10.73
C SER A 126 -6.67 18.29 -11.61
N PHE A 127 -6.17 18.00 -12.82
CA PHE A 127 -5.72 19.01 -13.78
C PHE A 127 -6.87 19.86 -14.32
N PHE A 128 -8.01 19.24 -14.63
CA PHE A 128 -9.17 19.96 -15.16
C PHE A 128 -10.01 20.69 -14.09
N LYS A 129 -9.71 20.55 -12.79
CA LYS A 129 -10.48 21.11 -11.66
C LYS A 129 -11.99 20.78 -11.68
N ILE A 130 -12.39 19.74 -12.43
CA ILE A 130 -13.81 19.37 -12.62
C ILE A 130 -14.39 18.72 -11.36
N HIS A 131 -13.57 17.97 -10.61
CA HIS A 131 -14.01 17.31 -9.38
C HIS A 131 -12.80 17.00 -8.50
N SER A 132 -12.81 17.44 -7.24
CA SER A 132 -11.86 16.93 -6.24
C SER A 132 -12.31 15.53 -5.88
N VAL A 133 -11.58 14.50 -6.33
CA VAL A 133 -11.81 13.14 -5.85
C VAL A 133 -11.78 13.21 -4.33
N PHE A 134 -12.91 12.91 -3.68
CA PHE A 134 -13.00 12.96 -2.23
C PHE A 134 -12.22 11.80 -1.66
N ASP A 135 -10.99 12.08 -1.21
CA ASP A 135 -10.10 11.10 -0.59
C ASP A 135 -10.79 10.36 0.56
N ARG A 136 -11.72 11.02 1.24
CA ARG A 136 -12.55 10.42 2.30
C ARG A 136 -13.50 9.34 1.79
N GLU A 137 -14.14 9.52 0.65
CA GLU A 137 -15.08 8.53 0.09
C GLU A 137 -14.33 7.31 -0.46
N VAL A 138 -13.21 7.56 -1.15
CA VAL A 138 -12.29 6.50 -1.59
C VAL A 138 -11.79 5.70 -0.40
N SER A 139 -11.44 6.35 0.70
CA SER A 139 -11.00 5.71 1.95
C SER A 139 -12.11 4.84 2.58
N VAL A 140 -13.35 5.34 2.63
CA VAL A 140 -14.50 4.56 3.15
C VAL A 140 -14.76 3.32 2.28
N ILE A 141 -14.84 3.49 0.96
CA ILE A 141 -15.02 2.38 0.02
C ILE A 141 -13.86 1.38 0.16
N GLY A 142 -12.63 1.87 0.21
CA GLY A 142 -11.43 1.05 0.38
C GLY A 142 -11.46 0.24 1.68
N ASN A 143 -11.85 0.84 2.80
CA ASN A 143 -11.96 0.14 4.08
C ASN A 143 -13.06 -0.93 4.07
N VAL A 144 -14.21 -0.63 3.46
CA VAL A 144 -15.29 -1.61 3.28
C VAL A 144 -14.83 -2.76 2.38
N SER A 145 -14.23 -2.46 1.23
CA SER A 145 -13.69 -3.46 0.30
C SER A 145 -12.59 -4.32 0.94
N LEU A 146 -11.69 -3.73 1.73
CA LEU A 146 -10.64 -4.46 2.46
C LEU A 146 -11.25 -5.40 3.50
N SER A 147 -12.28 -4.95 4.22
CA SER A 147 -12.99 -5.77 5.21
C SER A 147 -13.70 -6.95 4.55
N LEU A 148 -14.38 -6.72 3.42
CA LEU A 148 -15.01 -7.78 2.64
C LEU A 148 -13.98 -8.74 2.05
N PHE A 149 -12.86 -8.22 1.54
CA PHE A 149 -11.75 -9.02 1.03
C PHE A 149 -11.17 -9.92 2.13
N LEU A 150 -10.93 -9.38 3.32
CA LEU A 150 -10.42 -10.14 4.46
C LEU A 150 -11.42 -11.22 4.91
N ALA A 151 -12.72 -10.90 4.95
CA ALA A 151 -13.76 -11.88 5.28
C ALA A 151 -13.81 -13.03 4.25
N TYR A 152 -13.80 -12.70 2.96
CA TYR A 152 -13.75 -13.69 1.89
C TYR A 152 -12.47 -14.54 1.93
N ALA A 153 -11.32 -13.88 2.17
CA ALA A 153 -10.03 -14.54 2.32
C ALA A 153 -10.07 -15.61 3.42
N LEU A 154 -10.55 -15.25 4.62
CA LEU A 154 -10.63 -16.15 5.78
C LEU A 154 -11.55 -17.35 5.54
N MET A 155 -12.65 -17.18 4.80
CA MET A 155 -13.52 -18.30 4.42
C MET A 155 -12.85 -19.29 3.46
N SER A 156 -11.89 -18.81 2.66
CA SER A 156 -11.22 -19.61 1.64
C SER A 156 -9.89 -20.23 2.10
N VAL A 157 -9.41 -19.96 3.34
CA VAL A 157 -8.12 -20.49 3.80
C VAL A 157 -8.25 -21.93 4.30
N ASN A 158 -7.47 -22.83 3.73
CA ASN A 158 -7.19 -24.15 4.26
C ASN A 158 -6.09 -24.08 5.33
N LEU A 159 -6.49 -23.71 6.56
CA LEU A 159 -5.57 -23.52 7.70
C LEU A 159 -4.64 -24.72 7.94
N LEU A 160 -5.06 -25.93 7.58
CA LEU A 160 -4.26 -27.15 7.73
C LEU A 160 -3.08 -27.23 6.75
N GLU A 161 -3.21 -26.70 5.54
CA GLU A 161 -2.09 -26.61 4.60
C GLU A 161 -1.12 -25.50 5.02
N LEU A 162 -1.64 -24.35 5.44
CA LEU A 162 -0.83 -23.23 5.93
C LEU A 162 0.02 -23.63 7.16
N LEU A 163 -0.54 -24.37 8.11
CA LEU A 163 0.17 -24.81 9.31
C LEU A 163 1.36 -25.72 8.99
N LYS A 164 1.25 -26.57 7.97
CA LYS A 164 2.36 -27.44 7.52
C LYS A 164 3.54 -26.64 6.97
N LEU A 165 3.26 -25.46 6.40
CA LEU A 165 4.26 -24.56 5.83
C LEU A 165 4.63 -23.38 6.76
N ALA A 166 3.99 -23.26 7.92
CA ALA A 166 4.13 -22.10 8.79
C ALA A 166 5.57 -21.90 9.30
N VAL A 167 6.28 -22.98 9.63
CA VAL A 167 7.68 -22.90 10.10
C VAL A 167 8.60 -22.39 8.99
N PRO A 168 8.64 -22.99 7.78
CA PRO A 168 9.38 -22.43 6.65
C PRO A 168 9.02 -20.97 6.35
N LEU A 169 7.72 -20.64 6.39
CA LEU A 169 7.23 -19.30 6.11
C LEU A 169 7.74 -18.27 7.13
N ALA A 170 7.68 -18.59 8.43
CA ALA A 170 8.14 -17.73 9.49
C ALA A 170 9.65 -17.44 9.38
N VAL A 171 10.45 -18.44 9.00
CA VAL A 171 11.90 -18.26 8.77
C VAL A 171 12.15 -17.31 7.61
N ILE A 172 11.49 -17.53 6.46
CA ILE A 172 11.64 -16.68 5.27
C ILE A 172 11.26 -15.24 5.58
N LEU A 173 10.10 -15.03 6.22
CA LEU A 173 9.61 -13.70 6.57
C LEU A 173 10.55 -12.99 7.57
N SER A 174 11.10 -13.72 8.54
CA SER A 174 12.04 -13.17 9.51
C SER A 174 13.36 -12.73 8.84
N VAL A 175 13.89 -13.56 7.93
CA VAL A 175 15.08 -13.21 7.14
C VAL A 175 14.80 -12.02 6.23
N GLN A 176 13.63 -11.99 5.58
CA GLN A 176 13.22 -10.88 4.73
C GLN A 176 13.14 -9.57 5.50
N VAL A 177 12.57 -9.58 6.71
CA VAL A 177 12.53 -8.41 7.59
C VAL A 177 13.93 -7.91 7.94
N ALA A 178 14.84 -8.82 8.31
CA ALA A 178 16.23 -8.45 8.61
C ALA A 178 16.95 -7.84 7.39
N LEU A 179 16.77 -8.43 6.21
CA LEU A 179 17.32 -7.92 4.95
C LEU A 179 16.73 -6.57 4.58
N MET A 180 15.43 -6.35 4.80
CA MET A 180 14.77 -5.06 4.56
C MET A 180 15.34 -3.96 5.46
N ILE A 181 15.52 -4.23 6.76
CA ILE A 181 16.16 -3.29 7.69
C ILE A 181 17.57 -2.93 7.20
N LEU A 182 18.35 -3.94 6.82
CA LEU A 182 19.70 -3.74 6.31
C LEU A 182 19.71 -2.90 5.03
N TYR A 183 18.82 -3.21 4.08
CA TYR A 183 18.69 -2.49 2.82
C TYR A 183 18.31 -1.03 3.04
N VAL A 184 17.35 -0.76 3.93
CA VAL A 184 16.93 0.61 4.28
C VAL A 184 18.09 1.40 4.87
N VAL A 185 18.80 0.83 5.84
CA VAL A 185 19.91 1.52 6.55
C VAL A 185 21.12 1.73 5.64
N LEU A 186 21.45 0.77 4.76
CA LEU A 186 22.64 0.83 3.93
C LEU A 186 22.44 1.53 2.59
N VAL A 187 21.30 1.33 1.94
CA VAL A 187 21.01 1.77 0.57
C VAL A 187 20.06 2.95 0.60
N THR A 188 18.80 2.75 0.98
CA THR A 188 17.74 3.77 0.86
C THR A 188 18.11 5.06 1.59
N PHE A 189 18.54 4.96 2.85
CA PHE A 189 18.93 6.13 3.63
C PHE A 189 20.12 6.89 3.03
N ARG A 190 21.07 6.18 2.41
CA ARG A 190 22.22 6.81 1.72
C ARG A 190 21.82 7.47 0.41
N VAL A 191 20.97 6.81 -0.37
CA VAL A 191 20.51 7.32 -1.67
C VAL A 191 19.60 8.54 -1.49
N CYS A 192 18.75 8.55 -0.46
CA CYS A 192 17.87 9.67 -0.13
C CYS A 192 18.58 10.87 0.54
N GLY A 193 19.92 10.92 0.56
CA GLY A 193 20.67 12.09 1.01
C GLY A 193 20.97 12.15 2.52
N LYS A 194 20.60 11.11 3.29
CA LYS A 194 20.92 10.97 4.73
C LYS A 194 20.38 12.10 5.61
N ASP A 195 19.29 12.76 5.21
CA ASP A 195 18.64 13.83 5.96
C ASP A 195 17.54 13.28 6.90
N TYR A 196 17.01 14.12 7.80
CA TYR A 196 15.89 13.78 8.68
C TYR A 196 14.68 13.25 7.89
N ASP A 197 14.33 13.90 6.78
CA ASP A 197 13.23 13.47 5.91
C ASP A 197 13.48 12.10 5.28
N ALA A 198 14.74 11.79 4.95
CA ALA A 198 15.10 10.46 4.48
C ALA A 198 14.92 9.41 5.57
N ALA A 199 15.24 9.73 6.83
CA ALA A 199 15.03 8.82 7.95
C ALA A 199 13.54 8.60 8.25
N VAL A 200 12.69 9.63 8.12
CA VAL A 200 11.23 9.51 8.26
C VAL A 200 10.61 8.77 7.08
N LEU A 201 11.07 9.01 5.85
CA LEU A 201 10.56 8.34 4.65
C LEU A 201 11.00 6.87 4.56
N CYS A 202 12.13 6.53 5.19
CA CYS A 202 12.61 5.15 5.33
C CYS A 202 11.90 4.35 6.44
N ALA A 203 11.10 5.02 7.29
CA ALA A 203 10.34 4.43 8.39
C ALA A 203 9.06 3.79 7.86
#